data_AF-A0AAE3D896-F1
#
_entry.id   AF-A0AAE3D896-F1
#
_cell.length_a   1.000
_cell.length_b   1.000
_cell.length_c   1.000
_cell.angle_alpha   90.00
_cell.angle_beta   90.00
_cell.angle_gamma   90.00
#
_symmetry.space_group_name_H-M   'P 1'
#
loop_
_entity.id
_entity.type
_entity.pdbx_description
1 polymer ?
#
loop_
_entity_poly.entity_id
_entity_poly.type
_entity_poly.pdbx_seq_one_letter_code
_entity_poly.pdbx_strand_id
1 'polypeptide(L)'
;MKFVKRISYFFVIPVVFLILGIFLGVWGIQFFYPGQWQDLNENRLALPLTEEETAADTDPYEAAPSVEAAASGETLCADTEYVLEEADIVRGTTVETSWKIPHKYIGMNRENFLETMELYAAHPPLSEIERGFVGLEVLSFSREKVMVRMDYRYVQPSASFYLAVSDNEVVVYLEDRSTVYINTGISLEELPEQIQLQIMDMLFVPDEETLYDFLETYSS
;
A
#
# COMPACT_ATOMS: atom_id res chain seq x y z
N MET A 1 -44.67 28.02 34.99
CA MET A 1 -43.58 27.06 34.72
C MET A 1 -43.25 27.05 33.21
N LYS A 2 -42.13 27.63 32.74
CA LYS A 2 -41.68 27.49 31.33
C LYS A 2 -40.15 27.38 31.10
N PHE A 3 -39.29 27.61 32.09
CA PHE A 3 -37.82 27.60 31.88
C PHE A 3 -37.17 26.21 31.84
N VAL A 4 -37.72 25.21 32.54
CA VAL A 4 -37.07 23.89 32.71
C VAL A 4 -36.84 23.14 31.39
N LYS A 5 -37.70 23.37 30.37
CA LYS A 5 -37.59 22.65 29.09
C LYS A 5 -36.38 23.02 28.22
N ARG A 6 -35.77 24.20 28.39
CA ARG A 6 -34.61 24.60 27.55
C ARG A 6 -33.29 24.00 28.02
N ILE A 7 -33.08 23.83 29.33
CA ILE A 7 -31.84 23.24 29.87
C ILE A 7 -31.71 21.77 29.46
N SER A 8 -32.82 21.04 29.36
CA SER A 8 -32.83 19.61 29.04
C SER A 8 -32.21 19.30 27.67
N TYR A 9 -32.51 20.08 26.63
CA TYR A 9 -31.97 19.81 25.28
C TYR A 9 -30.45 19.96 25.21
N PHE A 10 -29.87 20.89 25.96
CA PHE A 10 -28.42 21.12 25.96
C PHE A 10 -27.62 19.95 26.54
N PHE A 11 -28.24 19.12 27.40
CA PHE A 11 -27.63 17.88 27.91
C PHE A 11 -28.06 16.62 27.16
N VAL A 12 -29.31 16.55 26.67
CA VAL A 12 -29.81 15.39 25.92
C VAL A 12 -29.14 15.27 24.55
N ILE A 13 -28.96 16.38 23.82
CA ILE A 13 -28.37 16.37 22.47
C ILE A 13 -26.93 15.80 22.46
N PRO A 14 -25.97 16.26 23.28
CA PRO A 14 -24.62 15.70 23.27
C PRO A 14 -24.58 14.25 23.75
N VAL A 15 -25.45 13.82 24.67
CA VAL A 15 -25.54 12.41 25.09
C VAL A 15 -26.02 11.52 23.94
N VAL A 16 -27.02 11.96 23.16
CA VAL A 16 -27.48 11.23 21.98
C VAL A 16 -26.39 11.15 20.90
N PHE A 17 -25.68 12.24 20.63
CA PHE A 17 -24.56 12.22 19.67
C PHE A 17 -23.37 11.37 20.15
N LEU A 18 -23.09 11.34 21.46
CA LEU A 18 -22.04 10.48 22.03
C LEU A 18 -22.39 8.99 21.89
N ILE A 19 -23.65 8.60 22.16
CA ILE A 19 -24.11 7.21 21.96
C ILE A 19 -24.08 6.85 20.47
N LEU A 20 -24.54 7.74 19.59
CA LEU A 20 -24.50 7.55 18.13
C LEU A 20 -23.05 7.39 17.61
N GLY A 21 -22.13 8.22 18.10
CA GLY A 21 -20.71 8.18 17.73
C GLY A 21 -20.03 6.89 18.20
N ILE A 22 -20.33 6.41 19.40
CA ILE A 22 -19.85 5.09 19.88
C ILE A 22 -20.40 3.96 19.01
N PHE A 23 -21.70 3.99 18.67
CA PHE A 23 -22.32 2.96 17.84
C PHE A 23 -21.71 2.93 16.43
N LEU A 24 -21.57 4.08 15.78
CA LEU A 24 -20.92 4.21 14.47
C LEU A 24 -19.44 3.84 14.52
N GLY A 25 -18.74 4.14 15.62
CA GLY A 25 -17.35 3.73 15.84
C GLY A 25 -17.20 2.21 15.90
N VAL A 26 -17.99 1.53 16.74
CA VAL A 26 -17.96 0.06 16.86
C VAL A 26 -18.35 -0.62 15.55
N TRP A 27 -19.40 -0.13 14.87
CA TRP A 27 -19.81 -0.67 13.57
C TRP A 27 -18.77 -0.43 12.47
N GLY A 28 -18.14 0.76 12.45
CA GLY A 28 -17.03 1.08 11.57
C GLY A 28 -15.82 0.18 11.80
N ILE A 29 -15.44 -0.08 13.06
CA ILE A 29 -14.36 -1.03 13.40
C ILE A 29 -14.71 -2.43 12.87
N GLN A 30 -15.96 -2.88 13.02
CA GLN A 30 -16.41 -4.18 12.50
C GLN A 30 -16.41 -4.26 10.96
N PHE A 31 -16.60 -3.14 10.26
CA PHE A 31 -16.58 -3.06 8.80
C PHE A 31 -15.17 -2.97 8.22
N PHE A 32 -14.29 -2.14 8.81
CA PHE A 32 -12.92 -1.91 8.34
C PHE A 32 -11.91 -2.95 8.86
N TYR A 33 -12.19 -3.61 9.99
CA TYR A 33 -11.29 -4.60 10.63
C TYR A 33 -12.02 -5.92 10.97
N PRO A 34 -12.55 -6.65 9.96
CA PRO A 34 -13.17 -7.95 10.19
C PRO A 34 -12.16 -8.97 10.75
N GLY A 35 -12.50 -9.60 11.89
CA GLY A 35 -11.71 -10.65 12.55
C GLY A 35 -11.14 -10.29 13.93
N GLN A 36 -10.82 -9.02 14.17
CA GLN A 36 -10.07 -8.55 15.36
C GLN A 36 -10.75 -8.81 16.73
N TRP A 37 -12.01 -9.23 16.74
CA TRP A 37 -12.78 -9.50 17.97
C TRP A 37 -12.67 -10.95 18.47
N GLN A 38 -12.07 -11.87 17.72
CA GLN A 38 -11.91 -13.27 18.15
C GLN A 38 -10.79 -13.42 19.19
N ASP A 39 -9.63 -12.80 18.95
CA ASP A 39 -8.45 -12.84 19.84
C ASP A 39 -8.74 -12.33 21.26
N LEU A 40 -9.66 -11.37 21.40
CA LEU A 40 -10.05 -10.77 22.68
C LEU A 40 -10.97 -11.65 23.52
N ASN A 41 -11.57 -12.70 22.95
CA ASN A 41 -12.46 -13.61 23.68
C ASN A 41 -11.74 -14.87 24.18
N GLU A 42 -10.79 -15.41 23.41
CA GLU A 42 -9.99 -16.58 23.85
C GLU A 42 -9.05 -16.21 25.01
N ASN A 43 -8.39 -15.04 24.95
CA ASN A 43 -7.49 -14.55 26.01
C ASN A 43 -8.18 -14.18 27.34
N ARG A 44 -9.50 -14.38 27.49
CA ARG A 44 -10.20 -14.24 28.78
C ARG A 44 -10.32 -15.54 29.59
N LEU A 45 -9.90 -16.68 29.04
CA LEU A 45 -9.94 -17.98 29.75
C LEU A 45 -8.59 -18.37 30.40
N ALA A 46 -7.55 -17.56 30.27
CA ALA A 46 -6.20 -17.87 30.76
C ALA A 46 -5.69 -16.88 31.84
N LEU A 47 -6.33 -16.88 33.01
CA LEU A 47 -5.73 -16.35 34.25
C LEU A 47 -5.68 -17.45 35.30
N PRO A 48 -4.49 -17.95 35.69
CA PRO A 48 -4.37 -18.96 36.74
C PRO A 48 -4.59 -18.31 38.11
N LEU A 49 -5.69 -18.65 38.77
CA LEU A 49 -5.86 -18.41 40.20
C LEU A 49 -5.11 -19.50 40.99
N THR A 50 -4.30 -19.07 41.94
CA THR A 50 -3.53 -19.93 42.84
C THR A 50 -4.38 -20.39 44.02
N GLU A 51 -4.55 -21.70 44.18
CA GLU A 51 -4.94 -22.35 45.44
C GLU A 51 -4.06 -23.61 45.67
N GLU A 52 -3.70 -23.86 46.93
CA GLU A 52 -2.85 -24.98 47.41
C GLU A 52 -3.72 -26.23 47.76
N GLU A 53 -3.22 -27.46 47.95
CA GLU A 53 -1.84 -27.97 48.09
C GLU A 53 -1.41 -28.91 46.92
N THR A 54 -1.51 -30.25 46.85
CA THR A 54 -1.93 -31.29 47.82
C THR A 54 -1.12 -32.60 47.63
N ALA A 55 -0.68 -33.23 48.72
CA ALA A 55 -0.01 -34.55 48.82
C ALA A 55 -0.80 -35.74 48.21
N ALA A 56 -0.25 -36.90 47.82
CA ALA A 56 1.10 -37.49 47.68
C ALA A 56 1.07 -38.50 46.48
N ASP A 57 2.08 -39.27 46.02
CA ASP A 57 3.30 -39.89 46.60
C ASP A 57 4.27 -40.32 45.46
N THR A 58 5.45 -40.90 45.77
CA THR A 58 6.49 -41.64 44.97
C THR A 58 6.28 -41.94 43.46
N ASP A 59 7.29 -42.01 42.58
CA ASP A 59 8.77 -42.12 42.71
C ASP A 59 9.48 -41.66 41.38
N PRO A 60 10.83 -41.48 41.33
CA PRO A 60 11.50 -40.78 40.21
C PRO A 60 12.13 -41.65 39.11
N TYR A 61 11.62 -41.54 37.88
CA TYR A 61 12.27 -41.77 36.56
C TYR A 61 11.28 -41.17 35.50
N GLU A 62 11.63 -40.73 34.29
CA GLU A 62 12.85 -40.81 33.48
C GLU A 62 12.97 -39.53 32.63
N ALA A 63 14.17 -39.16 32.16
CA ALA A 63 14.34 -37.94 31.36
C ALA A 63 13.80 -38.09 29.93
N ALA A 64 13.09 -37.08 29.43
CA ALA A 64 12.50 -37.11 28.09
C ALA A 64 13.59 -37.07 26.99
N PRO A 65 13.53 -37.96 25.98
CA PRO A 65 14.16 -37.71 24.70
C PRO A 65 13.30 -36.70 23.94
N SER A 66 13.62 -35.41 24.09
CA SER A 66 13.11 -34.37 23.20
C SER A 66 13.52 -34.71 21.77
N VAL A 67 12.56 -34.66 20.82
CA VAL A 67 12.72 -35.20 19.46
C VAL A 67 13.87 -34.54 18.68
N GLU A 68 15.01 -35.24 18.60
CA GLU A 68 16.00 -35.00 17.55
C GLU A 68 15.59 -35.73 16.27
N ALA A 69 14.84 -35.03 15.41
CA ALA A 69 14.52 -35.46 14.06
C ALA A 69 15.25 -34.56 13.06
N ALA A 70 16.36 -35.04 12.52
CA ALA A 70 17.31 -34.21 11.78
C ALA A 70 16.72 -33.64 10.47
N ALA A 71 16.66 -32.31 10.41
CA ALA A 71 16.82 -31.57 9.16
C ALA A 71 18.04 -30.66 9.32
N SER A 72 18.96 -30.67 8.34
CA SER A 72 19.93 -29.58 8.16
C SER A 72 19.21 -28.37 7.52
N GLY A 73 18.16 -27.92 8.20
CA GLY A 73 17.22 -26.92 7.69
C GLY A 73 17.80 -25.52 7.80
N GLU A 74 18.27 -24.98 6.68
CA GLU A 74 18.55 -23.55 6.59
C GLU A 74 17.26 -22.77 6.83
N THR A 75 17.21 -22.12 7.98
CA THR A 75 16.14 -21.23 8.42
C THR A 75 16.66 -19.80 8.42
N LEU A 76 15.82 -18.87 8.00
CA LEU A 76 16.21 -17.48 7.90
C LEU A 76 16.41 -16.87 9.28
N CYS A 77 17.49 -16.13 9.48
CA CYS A 77 17.92 -15.62 10.78
C CYS A 77 18.06 -14.10 10.74
N ALA A 78 18.18 -13.42 11.89
CA ALA A 78 18.23 -11.95 11.95
C ALA A 78 19.50 -11.33 11.30
N ASP A 79 20.48 -12.17 10.96
CA ASP A 79 21.72 -11.88 10.24
C ASP A 79 21.65 -12.15 8.73
N THR A 80 20.58 -12.78 8.22
CA THR A 80 20.38 -13.02 6.78
C THR A 80 20.26 -11.72 5.99
N GLU A 81 21.03 -11.58 4.91
CA GLU A 81 20.86 -10.51 3.93
C GLU A 81 19.58 -10.74 3.12
N TYR A 82 18.67 -9.77 3.09
CA TYR A 82 17.51 -9.79 2.20
C TYR A 82 17.75 -8.83 1.05
N VAL A 83 17.93 -9.40 -0.14
CA VAL A 83 18.05 -8.65 -1.38
C VAL A 83 16.76 -8.76 -2.17
N LEU A 84 16.27 -7.61 -2.60
CA LEU A 84 15.17 -7.52 -3.56
C LEU A 84 15.68 -6.79 -4.82
N GLU A 85 15.51 -7.47 -5.96
CA GLU A 85 15.76 -6.96 -7.31
C GLU A 85 14.43 -6.49 -7.90
N GLU A 86 14.27 -5.19 -8.12
CA GLU A 86 13.11 -4.65 -8.86
C GLU A 86 13.45 -4.62 -10.36
N ALA A 87 12.63 -5.27 -11.18
CA ALA A 87 12.87 -5.44 -12.61
C ALA A 87 11.78 -4.77 -13.47
N ASP A 88 12.18 -3.82 -14.32
CA ASP A 88 11.29 -3.24 -15.34
C ASP A 88 11.26 -4.13 -16.59
N ILE A 89 10.14 -4.84 -16.80
CA ILE A 89 9.98 -5.78 -17.92
C ILE A 89 9.74 -5.11 -19.28
N VAL A 90 9.60 -3.77 -19.32
CA VAL A 90 9.42 -2.98 -20.55
C VAL A 90 10.75 -2.37 -20.97
N ARG A 91 11.50 -1.80 -20.02
CA ARG A 91 12.79 -1.13 -20.26
C ARG A 91 13.99 -2.08 -20.18
N GLY A 92 13.82 -3.26 -19.58
CA GLY A 92 14.90 -4.23 -19.38
C GLY A 92 15.93 -3.80 -18.32
N THR A 93 15.54 -2.91 -17.41
CA THR A 93 16.41 -2.36 -16.36
C THR A 93 16.08 -2.98 -15.00
N THR A 94 17.09 -3.46 -14.27
CA THR A 94 16.95 -3.96 -12.90
C THR A 94 17.62 -3.05 -11.87
N VAL A 95 17.12 -3.07 -10.64
CA VAL A 95 17.68 -2.37 -9.48
C VAL A 95 17.80 -3.37 -8.32
N GLU A 96 19.01 -3.85 -8.04
CA GLU A 96 19.29 -4.61 -6.80
C GLU A 96 19.36 -3.64 -5.62
N THR A 97 18.62 -3.92 -4.55
CA THR A 97 18.79 -3.25 -3.26
C THR A 97 18.85 -4.27 -2.12
N SER A 98 19.78 -4.05 -1.19
CA SER A 98 20.01 -4.91 -0.03
C SER A 98 19.46 -4.27 1.24
N TRP A 99 18.73 -5.06 2.02
CA TRP A 99 18.11 -4.69 3.28
C TRP A 99 18.38 -5.75 4.35
N LYS A 100 18.14 -5.38 5.62
CA LYS A 100 17.95 -6.37 6.67
C LYS A 100 16.65 -7.14 6.44
N ILE A 101 16.68 -8.45 6.66
CA ILE A 101 15.50 -9.30 6.52
C ILE A 101 14.32 -8.80 7.37
N PRO A 102 13.12 -8.62 6.77
CA PRO A 102 11.90 -8.31 7.52
C PRO A 102 11.59 -9.38 8.58
N HIS A 103 11.28 -8.96 9.80
CA HIS A 103 11.10 -9.87 10.95
C HIS A 103 10.08 -11.00 10.70
N LYS A 104 9.07 -10.76 9.85
CA LYS A 104 8.04 -11.75 9.47
C LYS A 104 8.58 -13.00 8.77
N TYR A 105 9.82 -12.97 8.25
CA TYR A 105 10.46 -14.10 7.59
C TYR A 105 11.44 -14.87 8.49
N ILE A 106 11.79 -14.33 9.67
CA ILE A 106 12.77 -14.96 10.57
C ILE A 106 12.18 -16.26 11.15
N GLY A 107 12.95 -17.34 11.10
CA GLY A 107 12.52 -18.70 11.46
C GLY A 107 11.88 -19.50 10.33
N MET A 108 11.58 -18.88 9.17
CA MET A 108 11.06 -19.63 8.01
C MET A 108 12.14 -20.55 7.41
N ASN A 109 11.74 -21.78 7.07
CA ASN A 109 12.45 -22.64 6.12
C ASN A 109 12.12 -22.24 4.67
N ARG A 110 12.81 -22.86 3.71
CA ARG A 110 12.64 -22.60 2.28
C ARG A 110 11.19 -22.73 1.82
N GLU A 111 10.49 -23.76 2.28
CA GLU A 111 9.14 -24.10 1.85
C GLU A 111 8.13 -23.05 2.31
N ASN A 112 8.15 -22.66 3.60
CA ASN A 112 7.28 -21.62 4.16
C ASN A 112 7.58 -20.23 3.56
N PHE A 113 8.85 -19.92 3.30
CA PHE A 113 9.20 -18.69 2.61
C PHE A 113 8.66 -18.64 1.18
N LEU A 114 8.77 -19.75 0.42
CA LEU A 114 8.20 -19.85 -0.94
C LEU A 114 6.67 -19.73 -0.94
N GLU A 115 5.98 -20.41 -0.02
CA GLU A 115 4.52 -20.30 0.17
C GLU A 115 4.11 -18.85 0.52
N THR A 116 4.85 -18.20 1.42
CA THR A 116 4.64 -16.78 1.77
C THR A 116 4.87 -15.84 0.57
N MET A 117 5.78 -16.18 -0.34
CA MET A 117 6.04 -15.41 -1.57
C MET A 117 4.95 -15.64 -2.63
N GLU A 118 4.45 -16.86 -2.77
CA GLU A 118 3.30 -17.19 -3.64
C GLU A 118 2.03 -16.48 -3.16
N LEU A 119 1.75 -16.49 -1.85
CA LEU A 119 0.65 -15.74 -1.25
C LEU A 119 0.77 -14.23 -1.46
N TYR A 120 1.98 -13.68 -1.42
CA TYR A 120 2.22 -12.25 -1.72
C TYR A 120 1.98 -11.93 -3.20
N ALA A 121 2.40 -12.80 -4.12
CA ALA A 121 2.14 -12.64 -5.55
C ALA A 121 0.65 -12.79 -5.92
N ALA A 122 -0.10 -13.64 -5.20
CA ALA A 122 -1.54 -13.79 -5.36
C ALA A 122 -2.34 -12.62 -4.75
N HIS A 123 -1.82 -11.99 -3.69
CA HIS A 123 -2.47 -10.91 -2.94
C HIS A 123 -1.52 -9.71 -2.71
N PRO A 124 -1.06 -9.04 -3.78
CA PRO A 124 -0.16 -7.90 -3.66
C PRO A 124 -0.87 -6.70 -2.99
N PRO A 125 -0.18 -5.92 -2.14
CA PRO A 125 -0.76 -4.72 -1.55
C PRO A 125 -0.91 -3.62 -2.62
N LEU A 126 -1.84 -2.68 -2.37
CA LEU A 126 -2.21 -1.63 -3.32
C LEU A 126 -0.99 -0.85 -3.88
N SER A 127 0.02 -0.59 -3.05
CA SER A 127 1.25 0.10 -3.46
C SER A 127 2.03 -0.61 -4.58
N GLU A 128 1.98 -1.94 -4.66
CA GLU A 128 2.62 -2.68 -5.77
C GLU A 128 1.72 -2.70 -7.01
N ILE A 129 0.39 -2.77 -6.82
CA ILE A 129 -0.59 -2.70 -7.91
C ILE A 129 -0.50 -1.35 -8.63
N GLU A 130 -0.42 -0.25 -7.87
CA GLU A 130 -0.24 1.13 -8.39
C GLU A 130 1.12 1.32 -9.11
N ARG A 131 2.15 0.56 -8.71
CA ARG A 131 3.46 0.50 -9.40
C ARG A 131 3.46 -0.40 -10.65
N GLY A 132 2.36 -1.09 -10.95
CA GLY A 132 2.27 -2.01 -12.09
C GLY A 132 2.96 -3.36 -11.87
N PHE A 133 2.96 -3.89 -10.65
CA PHE A 133 3.46 -5.22 -10.31
C PHE A 133 2.84 -6.33 -11.19
N VAL A 134 3.69 -7.23 -11.69
CA VAL A 134 3.33 -8.34 -12.58
C VAL A 134 3.55 -9.71 -11.92
N GLY A 135 4.60 -9.84 -11.09
CA GLY A 135 4.92 -11.10 -10.43
C GLY A 135 6.16 -11.02 -9.55
N LEU A 136 6.46 -12.14 -8.88
CA LEU A 136 7.58 -12.27 -7.95
C LEU A 136 8.21 -13.66 -8.13
N GLU A 137 9.55 -13.71 -8.15
CA GLU A 137 10.33 -14.95 -8.22
C GLU A 137 11.41 -14.99 -7.12
N VAL A 138 11.65 -16.16 -6.50
CA VAL A 138 12.72 -16.32 -5.50
C VAL A 138 13.97 -16.90 -6.18
N LEU A 139 14.91 -16.03 -6.51
CA LEU A 139 16.15 -16.39 -7.23
C LEU A 139 17.10 -17.21 -6.36
N SER A 140 17.22 -16.87 -5.07
CA SER A 140 18.01 -17.65 -4.12
C SER A 140 17.41 -17.63 -2.72
N PHE A 141 17.64 -18.72 -2.00
CA PHE A 141 17.32 -18.87 -0.60
C PHE A 141 18.48 -19.63 0.05
N SER A 142 19.08 -19.01 1.06
CA SER A 142 20.07 -19.60 1.96
C SER A 142 19.98 -18.89 3.31
N ARG A 143 20.64 -19.43 4.34
CA ARG A 143 20.75 -18.76 5.65
C ARG A 143 21.52 -17.43 5.58
N GLU A 144 22.49 -17.30 4.68
CA GLU A 144 23.33 -16.10 4.58
C GLU A 144 22.68 -15.00 3.73
N LYS A 145 22.10 -15.37 2.58
CA LYS A 145 21.44 -14.45 1.64
C LYS A 145 20.16 -15.05 1.06
N VAL A 146 19.11 -14.24 0.99
CA VAL A 146 17.89 -14.49 0.22
C VAL A 146 17.79 -13.43 -0.86
N MET A 147 17.42 -13.84 -2.08
CA MET A 147 17.25 -12.94 -3.22
C MET A 147 15.89 -13.16 -3.86
N VAL A 148 15.08 -12.10 -3.92
CA VAL A 148 13.75 -12.06 -4.52
C VAL A 148 13.77 -11.08 -5.68
N ARG A 149 13.24 -11.46 -6.85
CA ARG A 149 12.94 -10.53 -7.94
C ARG A 149 11.47 -10.16 -7.89
N MET A 150 11.14 -8.88 -8.03
CA MET A 150 9.78 -8.41 -8.30
C MET A 150 9.75 -7.79 -9.70
N ASP A 151 8.91 -8.35 -10.55
CA ASP A 151 8.76 -7.96 -11.95
C ASP A 151 7.65 -6.90 -12.06
N TYR A 152 8.00 -5.71 -12.55
CA TYR A 152 7.11 -4.57 -12.72
C TYR A 152 6.95 -4.22 -14.20
N ARG A 153 5.70 -3.93 -14.59
CA ARG A 153 5.38 -3.22 -15.81
C ARG A 153 5.12 -1.76 -15.45
N TYR A 154 6.20 -1.00 -15.30
CA TYR A 154 6.08 0.44 -15.14
C TYR A 154 5.47 1.03 -16.41
N VAL A 155 4.18 1.36 -16.34
CA VAL A 155 3.57 2.29 -17.28
C VAL A 155 4.17 3.65 -16.93
N GLN A 156 5.14 4.11 -17.73
CA GLN A 156 5.49 5.53 -17.69
C GLN A 156 4.19 6.28 -18.01
N PRO A 157 3.74 7.24 -17.17
CA PRO A 157 2.72 8.15 -17.60
C PRO A 157 3.31 8.90 -18.80
N SER A 158 2.70 8.70 -19.97
CA SER A 158 2.86 9.60 -21.09
C SER A 158 2.28 10.94 -20.63
N ALA A 159 3.14 11.79 -20.07
CA ALA A 159 2.90 13.19 -19.81
C ALA A 159 2.88 13.97 -21.15
N SER A 160 2.12 13.43 -22.10
CA SER A 160 1.84 14.03 -23.39
C SER A 160 0.50 14.73 -23.29
N PHE A 161 0.47 15.97 -23.73
CA PHE A 161 -0.62 16.89 -23.53
C PHE A 161 -1.30 17.25 -24.85
N TYR A 162 -2.53 17.72 -24.75
CA TYR A 162 -3.28 18.29 -25.86
C TYR A 162 -3.67 19.72 -25.55
N LEU A 163 -3.20 20.68 -26.34
CA LEU A 163 -3.62 22.06 -26.26
C LEU A 163 -4.88 22.22 -27.12
N ALA A 164 -5.96 22.67 -26.50
CA ALA A 164 -7.23 22.96 -27.18
C ALA A 164 -7.78 24.31 -26.71
N VAL A 165 -8.79 24.82 -27.41
CA VAL A 165 -9.44 26.11 -27.11
C VAL A 165 -10.65 25.91 -26.18
N SER A 166 -10.74 26.69 -25.12
CA SER A 166 -11.95 26.84 -24.30
C SER A 166 -12.16 28.31 -23.94
N ASP A 167 -13.38 28.83 -24.14
CA ASP A 167 -13.75 30.23 -23.87
C ASP A 167 -12.77 31.28 -24.46
N ASN A 168 -12.16 30.97 -25.61
CA ASN A 168 -11.12 31.74 -26.32
C ASN A 168 -9.72 31.76 -25.67
N GLU A 169 -9.51 31.01 -24.59
CA GLU A 169 -8.22 30.74 -23.96
C GLU A 169 -7.66 29.37 -24.40
N VAL A 170 -6.35 29.19 -24.28
CA VAL A 170 -5.70 27.88 -24.43
C VAL A 170 -5.81 27.09 -23.13
N VAL A 171 -6.31 25.85 -23.22
CA VAL A 171 -6.40 24.91 -22.10
C VAL A 171 -5.61 23.65 -22.45
N VAL A 172 -4.79 23.21 -21.50
CA VAL A 172 -3.97 22.01 -21.61
C VAL A 172 -4.75 20.84 -21.02
N TYR A 173 -4.92 19.78 -21.81
CA TYR A 173 -5.52 18.50 -21.41
C TYR A 173 -4.46 17.41 -21.31
N LEU A 174 -4.72 16.39 -20.50
CA LEU A 174 -3.93 15.15 -20.47
C LEU A 174 -4.17 14.31 -21.73
N GLU A 175 -3.45 13.19 -21.85
CA GLU A 175 -3.56 12.23 -22.96
C GLU A 175 -5.01 11.78 -23.24
N ASP A 176 -5.87 11.74 -22.22
CA ASP A 176 -7.29 11.37 -22.33
C ASP A 176 -8.17 12.40 -23.08
N ARG A 177 -7.64 13.60 -23.37
CA ARG A 177 -8.34 14.74 -23.99
C ARG A 177 -9.61 15.18 -23.25
N SER A 178 -9.72 14.86 -21.95
CA SER A 178 -10.94 15.07 -21.15
C SER A 178 -10.64 15.69 -19.79
N THR A 179 -9.53 15.28 -19.18
CA THR A 179 -9.02 15.83 -17.92
C THR A 179 -8.15 17.05 -18.23
N VAL A 180 -8.56 18.22 -17.72
CA VAL A 180 -7.76 19.45 -17.79
C VAL A 180 -6.54 19.30 -16.88
N TYR A 181 -5.35 19.57 -17.42
CA TYR A 181 -4.11 19.70 -16.67
C TYR A 181 -3.95 21.11 -16.10
N ILE A 182 -4.05 22.13 -16.96
CA ILE A 182 -3.92 23.55 -16.59
C ILE A 182 -4.66 24.47 -17.57
N ASN A 183 -5.36 25.46 -17.04
CA ASN A 183 -5.82 26.63 -17.79
C ASN A 183 -4.65 27.62 -17.90
N THR A 184 -4.23 27.99 -19.12
CA THR A 184 -3.03 28.83 -19.29
C THR A 184 -3.32 30.32 -19.10
N GLY A 185 -4.55 30.76 -19.35
CA GLY A 185 -4.93 32.17 -19.44
C GLY A 185 -4.41 32.90 -20.68
N ILE A 186 -3.72 32.21 -21.59
CA ILE A 186 -3.22 32.76 -22.85
C ILE A 186 -4.39 32.83 -23.85
N SER A 187 -4.66 34.00 -24.42
CA SER A 187 -5.73 34.14 -25.42
C SER A 187 -5.30 33.54 -26.76
N LEU A 188 -6.21 32.83 -27.43
CA LEU A 188 -5.95 32.28 -28.76
C LEU A 188 -5.57 33.37 -29.76
N GLU A 189 -6.18 34.56 -29.67
CA GLU A 189 -5.97 35.68 -30.58
C GLU A 189 -4.56 36.29 -30.51
N GLU A 190 -3.83 36.06 -29.42
CA GLU A 190 -2.46 36.58 -29.21
C GLU A 190 -1.40 35.67 -29.86
N LEU A 191 -1.78 34.44 -30.22
CA LEU A 191 -0.89 33.46 -30.85
C LEU A 191 -0.79 33.65 -32.37
N PRO A 192 0.32 33.24 -33.02
CA PRO A 192 0.42 33.25 -34.49
C PRO A 192 -0.66 32.37 -35.15
N GLU A 193 -1.22 32.79 -36.29
CA GLU A 193 -2.29 32.07 -37.01
C GLU A 193 -1.99 30.58 -37.22
N GLN A 194 -0.73 30.22 -37.48
CA GLN A 194 -0.31 28.83 -37.68
C GLN A 194 -0.43 27.99 -36.39
N ILE A 195 -0.24 28.60 -35.22
CA ILE A 195 -0.42 27.96 -33.91
C ILE A 195 -1.89 27.92 -33.53
N GLN A 196 -2.66 28.99 -33.80
CA GLN A 196 -4.11 29.01 -33.58
C GLN A 196 -4.79 27.82 -34.29
N LEU A 197 -4.49 27.61 -35.57
CA LEU A 197 -5.03 26.51 -36.37
C LEU A 197 -4.62 25.12 -35.85
N GLN A 198 -3.43 24.98 -35.23
CA GLN A 198 -2.99 23.72 -34.62
C GLN A 198 -3.73 23.44 -33.31
N ILE A 199 -3.92 24.43 -32.45
CA ILE A 199 -4.66 24.29 -31.19
C ILE A 199 -6.15 24.00 -31.47
N MET A 200 -6.70 24.55 -32.55
CA MET A 200 -8.05 24.20 -33.03
C MET A 200 -8.20 22.73 -33.48
N ASP A 201 -7.11 22.05 -33.84
CA ASP A 201 -7.07 20.62 -34.22
C ASP A 201 -6.60 19.70 -33.06
N MET A 202 -6.53 20.24 -31.84
CA MET A 202 -5.92 19.64 -30.65
C MET A 202 -4.41 19.38 -30.82
N LEU A 203 -3.61 20.44 -30.70
CA LEU A 203 -2.14 20.38 -30.81
C LEU A 203 -1.57 19.40 -29.78
N PHE A 204 -0.97 18.32 -30.27
CA PHE A 204 -0.25 17.33 -29.47
C PHE A 204 1.12 17.87 -29.04
N VAL A 205 1.42 17.73 -27.74
CA VAL A 205 2.72 18.04 -27.14
C VAL A 205 3.23 16.75 -26.46
N PRO A 206 4.44 16.26 -26.76
CA PRO A 206 4.87 14.91 -26.37
C PRO A 206 5.24 14.78 -24.89
N ASP A 207 5.67 15.85 -24.23
CA ASP A 207 6.24 15.86 -22.89
C ASP A 207 6.03 17.20 -22.16
N GLU A 208 6.42 17.27 -20.89
CA GLU A 208 6.25 18.46 -20.03
C GLU A 208 7.31 19.56 -20.29
N GLU A 209 8.48 19.21 -20.82
CA GLU A 209 9.54 20.17 -21.17
C GLU A 209 9.09 21.02 -22.37
N THR A 210 8.65 20.36 -23.44
CA THR A 210 8.08 21.01 -24.64
C THR A 210 6.77 21.75 -24.35
N LEU A 211 6.01 21.35 -23.33
CA LEU A 211 4.84 22.12 -22.86
C LEU A 211 5.29 23.45 -22.23
N TYR A 212 6.24 23.43 -21.29
CA TYR A 212 6.66 24.66 -20.61
C TYR A 212 7.43 25.61 -21.54
N ASP A 213 8.27 25.10 -22.45
CA ASP A 213 8.92 25.90 -23.51
C ASP A 213 7.89 26.68 -24.35
N PHE A 214 6.79 26.02 -24.73
CA PHE A 214 5.68 26.65 -25.44
C PHE A 214 4.99 27.73 -24.60
N LEU A 215 4.70 27.42 -23.32
CA LEU A 215 4.02 28.36 -22.44
C LEU A 215 4.87 29.59 -22.08
N GLU A 216 6.18 29.44 -21.85
CA GLU A 216 7.09 30.57 -21.62
C GLU A 216 7.17 31.48 -22.87
N THR A 217 7.18 30.89 -24.07
CA THR A 217 7.20 31.62 -25.35
C THR A 217 5.98 32.53 -25.55
N TYR A 218 4.83 32.21 -24.95
CA TYR A 218 3.55 32.87 -25.21
C TYR A 218 2.83 33.44 -23.97
N SER A 219 3.51 33.58 -22.83
CA SER A 219 2.94 34.15 -21.58
C SER A 219 3.58 35.49 -21.15
N SER A 220 4.19 36.22 -22.10
CA SER A 220 4.89 37.52 -21.89
C SER A 220 4.03 38.74 -22.20
#